data_AF-A0A7S3SNS5-F1
#
_entry.id   AF-A0A7S3SNS5-F1
#
_cell.length_a   1.000
_cell.length_b   1.000
_cell.length_c   1.000
_cell.angle_alpha   90.00
_cell.angle_beta   90.00
_cell.angle_gamma   90.00
#
_symmetry.space_group_name_H-M   'P 1'
#
loop_
_entity.id
_entity.type
_entity.pdbx_description
1 polymer ?
#
loop_
_entity_poly.entity_id
_entity_poly.type
_entity_poly.pdbx_seq_one_letter_code
_entity_poly.pdbx_strand_id
1 'polypeptide(L)'
;YVIGSEEEPHAKRKLEIIKKHPEISSLMGFEWRTKYIVLATLSLQIFMAWLTLNWRWSYYILVVYVVGATANHSLFLAVHELSHNLGAATLTGNRCISLVANLAIGLPYCITFKPYHMDHHRNQGTDMVDTDIPSIWEGWFITRSSY
;
A
#
# COMPACT_ATOMS: atom_id res chain seq x y z
N TYR A 1 8.06 2.53 -21.25
CA TYR A 1 8.15 2.63 -19.77
C TYR A 1 9.63 2.64 -19.41
N VAL A 2 10.04 3.25 -18.30
CA VAL A 2 11.47 3.41 -17.98
C VAL A 2 11.96 2.14 -17.29
N ILE A 3 12.70 1.30 -18.01
CA ILE A 3 13.50 0.21 -17.42
C ILE A 3 14.84 0.82 -17.02
N GLY A 4 15.15 0.80 -15.73
CA GLY A 4 16.38 1.35 -15.18
C GLY A 4 17.42 0.25 -14.99
N SER A 5 18.64 0.44 -15.51
CA SER A 5 19.77 -0.46 -15.26
C SER A 5 20.59 -0.08 -14.01
N GLU A 6 20.14 0.94 -13.27
CA GLU A 6 20.87 1.51 -12.14
C GLU A 6 20.50 0.80 -10.82
N GLU A 7 21.44 0.78 -9.87
CA GLU A 7 21.18 0.31 -8.49
C GLU A 7 19.98 1.05 -7.87
N GLU A 8 19.25 0.38 -6.97
CA GLU A 8 18.07 0.90 -6.28
C GLU A 8 18.26 2.38 -5.87
N PRO A 9 17.54 3.33 -6.50
CA PRO A 9 17.83 4.75 -6.34
C PRO A 9 17.55 5.27 -4.92
N HIS A 10 16.71 4.57 -4.16
CA HIS A 10 16.30 4.95 -2.82
C HIS A 10 17.43 4.79 -1.80
N ALA A 11 18.26 3.73 -1.89
CA ALA A 11 19.37 3.51 -0.97
C ALA A 11 20.42 4.64 -1.06
N LYS A 12 20.82 4.98 -2.29
CA LYS A 12 21.78 6.07 -2.54
C LYS A 12 21.22 7.43 -2.09
N ARG A 13 19.99 7.76 -2.48
CA ARG A 13 19.34 9.01 -2.10
C ARG A 13 19.19 9.15 -0.58
N LYS A 14 18.85 8.07 0.12
CA LYS A 14 18.77 8.07 1.59
C LYS A 14 20.09 8.51 2.21
N LEU A 15 21.21 7.97 1.76
CA LEU A 15 22.54 8.34 2.29
C LEU A 15 22.87 9.81 1.99
N GLU A 16 22.57 10.29 0.80
CA GLU A 16 22.79 11.69 0.41
C GLU A 16 21.94 12.65 1.26
N ILE A 17 20.67 12.31 1.49
CA ILE A 17 19.75 13.09 2.33
C ILE A 17 20.25 13.13 3.77
N ILE A 18 20.58 11.99 4.38
CA ILE A 18 21.07 11.93 5.76
C ILE A 18 22.38 12.74 5.91
N LYS A 19 23.28 12.66 4.92
CA LYS A 19 24.53 13.43 4.94
C LYS A 19 24.29 14.94 4.92
N LYS A 20 23.31 15.40 4.14
CA LYS A 20 22.97 16.82 4.01
C LYS A 20 22.09 17.33 5.15
N HIS A 21 21.26 16.45 5.72
CA HIS A 21 20.23 16.74 6.70
C HIS A 21 20.23 15.68 7.82
N PRO A 22 21.26 15.66 8.69
CA PRO A 22 21.39 14.65 9.75
C PRO A 22 20.21 14.67 10.74
N GLU A 23 19.55 15.81 10.91
CA GLU A 23 18.38 16.00 11.77
C GLU A 23 17.22 15.07 11.42
N ILE A 24 17.10 14.66 10.14
CA ILE A 24 16.04 13.76 9.67
C ILE A 24 16.13 12.38 10.32
N SER A 25 17.33 11.97 10.75
CA SER A 25 17.52 10.68 11.45
C SER A 25 16.66 10.58 12.71
N SER A 26 16.36 11.71 13.36
CA SER A 26 15.48 11.75 14.54
C SER A 26 14.00 11.46 14.22
N LEU A 27 13.60 11.64 12.97
CA LEU A 27 12.25 11.38 12.48
C LEU A 27 12.07 9.94 11.98
N MET A 28 13.16 9.18 11.87
CA MET A 28 13.10 7.78 11.41
C MET A 28 12.54 6.90 12.53
N GLY A 29 11.34 6.36 12.30
CA GLY A 29 10.67 5.49 13.25
C GLY A 29 9.37 4.95 12.67
N PHE A 30 8.61 4.26 13.50
CA PHE A 30 7.28 3.78 13.14
C PHE A 30 6.20 4.82 13.51
N GLU A 31 5.13 4.87 12.73
CA GLU A 31 3.96 5.70 13.00
C GLU A 31 2.99 4.96 13.93
N TRP A 32 3.04 5.30 15.22
CA TRP A 32 2.25 4.65 16.27
C TRP A 32 0.73 4.81 16.10
N ARG A 33 0.28 5.83 15.35
CA ARG A 33 -1.14 6.10 15.09
C ARG A 33 -1.76 5.11 14.11
N THR A 34 -0.95 4.38 13.35
CA THR A 34 -1.39 3.44 12.30
C THR A 34 -2.51 2.51 12.80
N LYS A 35 -2.35 1.92 14.00
CA LYS A 35 -3.37 1.02 14.58
C LYS A 35 -4.73 1.69 14.80
N TYR A 36 -4.75 2.96 15.20
CA TYR A 36 -5.98 3.70 15.44
C TYR A 36 -6.65 4.09 14.13
N ILE A 37 -5.85 4.50 13.13
CA ILE A 37 -6.35 4.83 11.79
C ILE A 37 -6.96 3.59 11.13
N VAL A 38 -6.26 2.45 11.16
CA VAL A 38 -6.78 1.18 10.65
C VAL A 38 -8.08 0.78 11.33
N LEU A 39 -8.13 0.85 12.66
CA LEU A 39 -9.34 0.49 13.41
C LEU A 39 -10.51 1.44 13.10
N ALA A 40 -10.24 2.74 12.98
CA ALA A 40 -11.25 3.73 12.61
C ALA A 40 -11.78 3.50 11.18
N THR A 41 -10.91 3.25 10.21
CA THR A 41 -11.30 2.98 8.83
C THR A 41 -12.08 1.67 8.71
N LEU A 42 -11.68 0.60 9.40
CA LEU A 42 -12.45 -0.65 9.47
C LEU A 42 -13.82 -0.43 10.10
N SER A 43 -13.88 0.28 11.22
CA SER A 43 -15.14 0.57 11.92
C SER A 43 -16.09 1.40 11.05
N LEU A 44 -15.55 2.38 10.31
CA LEU A 44 -16.32 3.15 9.32
C LEU A 44 -16.91 2.23 8.26
N GLN A 45 -16.13 1.31 7.70
CA GLN A 45 -16.64 0.40 6.67
C GLN A 45 -17.74 -0.52 7.20
N ILE A 46 -17.57 -1.08 8.42
CA ILE A 46 -18.61 -1.88 9.07
C ILE A 46 -19.88 -1.06 9.32
N PHE A 47 -19.72 0.17 9.83
CA PHE A 47 -20.84 1.08 10.07
C PHE A 47 -21.58 1.42 8.77
N MET A 48 -20.85 1.74 7.70
CA MET A 48 -21.45 2.05 6.40
C MET A 48 -22.13 0.83 5.79
N ALA A 49 -21.59 -0.38 5.97
CA ALA A 49 -22.23 -1.61 5.52
C ALA A 49 -23.59 -1.82 6.21
N TRP A 50 -23.68 -1.56 7.52
CA TRP A 50 -24.95 -1.61 8.26
C TRP A 50 -25.92 -0.48 7.86
N LEU A 51 -25.42 0.76 7.78
CA LEU A 51 -26.24 1.94 7.49
C LEU A 51 -26.91 1.87 6.11
N THR A 52 -26.23 1.24 5.15
CA THR A 52 -26.65 1.25 3.74
C THR A 52 -27.49 0.03 3.33
N LEU A 53 -27.83 -0.87 4.25
CA LEU A 53 -28.55 -2.14 3.97
C LEU A 53 -29.85 -1.97 3.16
N ASN A 54 -30.60 -0.91 3.42
CA ASN A 54 -31.91 -0.66 2.79
C ASN A 54 -31.89 0.53 1.83
N TRP A 55 -30.71 1.01 1.42
CA TRP A 55 -30.61 2.14 0.51
C TRP A 55 -31.02 1.75 -0.90
N ARG A 56 -31.54 2.72 -1.66
CA ARG A 56 -31.76 2.52 -3.10
C ARG A 56 -30.40 2.31 -3.79
N TRP A 57 -30.35 1.38 -4.74
CA TRP A 57 -29.13 1.00 -5.46
C TRP A 57 -28.30 2.18 -5.99
N SER A 58 -28.95 3.25 -6.50
CA SER A 58 -28.24 4.43 -7.00
C SER A 58 -27.41 5.13 -5.92
N TYR A 59 -27.96 5.32 -4.72
CA TYR A 59 -27.24 5.94 -3.60
C TYR A 59 -26.23 4.97 -2.99
N TYR A 60 -26.57 3.68 -2.93
CA TYR A 60 -25.65 2.63 -2.47
C TYR A 60 -24.37 2.61 -3.32
N ILE A 61 -24.49 2.56 -4.65
CA ILE A 61 -23.34 2.55 -5.57
C ILE A 61 -22.50 3.82 -5.41
N LEU A 62 -23.13 5.00 -5.30
CA LEU A 62 -22.42 6.25 -5.09
C LEU A 62 -21.58 6.22 -3.80
N VAL A 63 -22.16 5.72 -2.71
CA VAL A 63 -21.46 5.64 -1.42
C VAL A 63 -20.38 4.57 -1.40
N VAL A 64 -20.61 3.40 -2.01
CA VAL A 64 -19.56 2.39 -2.18
C VAL A 64 -18.39 2.93 -2.98
N TYR A 65 -18.67 3.70 -4.04
CA TYR A 65 -17.62 4.30 -4.86
C TYR A 65 -16.84 5.40 -4.12
N VAL A 66 -17.52 6.32 -3.43
CA VAL A 66 -16.84 7.43 -2.74
C VAL A 66 -16.27 6.99 -1.40
N VAL A 67 -17.11 6.48 -0.50
CA VAL A 67 -16.69 6.15 0.87
C VAL A 67 -15.97 4.79 0.89
N GLY A 68 -16.55 3.78 0.25
CA GLY A 68 -15.99 2.44 0.21
C GLY A 68 -14.62 2.40 -0.47
N ALA A 69 -14.51 2.94 -1.69
CA ALA A 69 -13.23 2.91 -2.41
C ALA A 69 -12.15 3.74 -1.70
N THR A 70 -12.47 4.93 -1.17
CA THR A 70 -11.49 5.73 -0.41
C THR A 70 -11.05 5.03 0.88
N ALA A 71 -11.98 4.47 1.65
CA ALA A 71 -11.65 3.73 2.86
C ALA A 71 -10.80 2.48 2.54
N ASN A 72 -11.14 1.76 1.47
CA ASN A 72 -10.38 0.58 1.05
C ASN A 72 -8.98 0.94 0.56
N HIS A 73 -8.84 2.05 -0.19
CA HIS A 73 -7.54 2.58 -0.59
C HIS A 73 -6.68 2.98 0.61
N SER A 74 -7.28 3.60 1.62
CA SER A 74 -6.59 3.89 2.90
C SER A 74 -6.06 2.62 3.57
N LEU A 75 -6.80 1.52 3.55
CA LEU A 75 -6.34 0.24 4.10
C LEU A 75 -5.26 -0.42 3.23
N PHE A 76 -5.31 -0.29 1.90
CA PHE A 76 -4.22 -0.72 1.01
C PHE A 76 -2.92 0.00 1.36
N LEU A 77 -2.96 1.32 1.53
CA LEU A 77 -1.80 2.11 1.96
C LEU A 77 -1.32 1.71 3.36
N ALA A 78 -2.23 1.45 4.30
CA ALA A 78 -1.84 0.97 5.62
C ALA A 78 -1.07 -0.37 5.54
N VAL A 79 -1.55 -1.32 4.73
CA VAL A 79 -0.85 -2.59 4.51
C VAL A 79 0.50 -2.40 3.82
N HIS A 80 0.59 -1.47 2.86
CA HIS A 80 1.87 -1.05 2.27
C HIS A 80 2.86 -0.64 3.38
N GLU A 81 2.52 0.33 4.20
CA GLU A 81 3.41 0.83 5.26
C GLU A 81 3.76 -0.26 6.30
N LEU A 82 2.80 -1.13 6.63
CA LEU A 82 3.01 -2.26 7.53
C LEU A 82 3.94 -3.32 6.94
N SER A 83 3.99 -3.46 5.61
CA SER A 83 4.94 -4.36 4.94
C SER A 83 6.39 -3.90 5.15
N HIS A 84 6.62 -2.59 5.22
CA HIS A 84 7.89 -1.96 5.59
C HIS A 84 8.20 -2.03 7.10
N ASN A 85 7.28 -2.56 7.90
CA ASN A 85 7.32 -2.59 9.37
C ASN A 85 7.27 -1.19 10.02
N LEU A 86 6.64 -0.22 9.37
CA LEU A 86 6.58 1.18 9.83
C LEU A 86 5.31 1.51 10.62
N GLY A 87 4.40 0.57 10.87
CA GLY A 87 3.17 0.82 11.64
C GLY A 87 3.23 0.42 13.12
N ALA A 88 4.27 -0.31 13.55
CA ALA A 88 4.46 -0.72 14.94
C ALA A 88 5.94 -0.97 15.27
N ALA A 89 6.28 -0.92 16.56
CA ALA A 89 7.64 -1.17 17.06
C ALA A 89 8.13 -2.61 16.84
N THR A 90 7.23 -3.58 16.66
CA THR A 90 7.58 -5.01 16.56
C THR A 90 7.05 -5.61 15.26
N LEU A 91 7.75 -6.62 14.75
CA LEU A 91 7.34 -7.36 13.55
C LEU A 91 5.96 -8.00 13.72
N THR A 92 5.72 -8.63 14.87
CA THR A 92 4.43 -9.22 15.23
C THR A 92 3.33 -8.17 15.30
N GLY A 93 3.62 -6.97 15.86
CA GLY A 93 2.67 -5.86 15.90
C GLY A 93 2.24 -5.42 14.50
N ASN A 94 3.20 -5.24 13.59
CA ASN A 94 2.91 -4.89 12.20
C ASN A 94 2.04 -5.96 11.52
N ARG A 95 2.36 -7.24 11.74
CA ARG A 95 1.59 -8.37 11.19
C ARG A 95 0.17 -8.44 11.74
N CYS A 96 -0.02 -8.20 13.04
CA CYS A 96 -1.36 -8.19 13.64
C CYS A 96 -2.20 -7.03 13.08
N ILE A 97 -1.63 -5.83 12.97
CA ILE A 97 -2.35 -4.67 12.42
C ILE A 97 -2.68 -4.91 10.93
N SER A 98 -1.79 -5.52 10.15
CA SER A 98 -2.05 -5.78 8.73
C SER A 98 -3.17 -6.80 8.52
N LEU A 99 -3.26 -7.82 9.39
CA LEU A 99 -4.38 -8.76 9.40
C LEU A 99 -5.71 -8.05 9.69
N VAL A 100 -5.73 -7.11 10.65
CA VAL A 100 -6.93 -6.31 10.95
C VAL A 100 -7.32 -5.42 9.76
N ALA A 101 -6.35 -4.72 9.16
CA ALA A 101 -6.58 -3.90 7.96
C ALA A 101 -7.15 -4.73 6.80
N ASN A 102 -6.70 -5.97 6.66
CA ASN A 102 -7.13 -6.87 5.60
C ASN A 102 -8.59 -7.36 5.77
N LEU A 103 -9.18 -7.30 6.97
CA LEU A 103 -10.56 -7.76 7.21
C LEU A 103 -11.58 -7.03 6.34
N ALA A 104 -11.47 -5.71 6.21
CA ALA A 104 -12.37 -4.91 5.38
C ALA A 104 -12.14 -5.07 3.87
N ILE A 105 -10.94 -5.53 3.47
CA ILE A 105 -10.58 -5.72 2.05
C ILE A 105 -11.22 -6.99 1.49
N GLY A 106 -11.55 -7.97 2.34
CA GLY A 106 -12.27 -9.20 1.96
C GLY A 106 -11.43 -10.23 1.19
N LEU A 107 -10.22 -9.88 0.76
CA LEU A 107 -9.26 -10.78 0.09
C LEU A 107 -8.01 -10.96 0.96
N PRO A 108 -7.56 -12.19 1.23
CA PRO A 108 -6.37 -12.45 2.05
C PRO A 108 -5.09 -12.15 1.27
N TYR A 109 -4.70 -10.87 1.16
CA TYR A 109 -3.52 -10.47 0.38
C TYR A 109 -2.37 -9.92 1.25
N CYS A 110 -2.63 -9.38 2.44
CA CYS A 110 -1.59 -8.65 3.19
C CYS A 110 -0.32 -9.46 3.53
N ILE A 111 -0.43 -10.79 3.71
CA ILE A 111 0.72 -11.65 4.02
C ILE A 111 1.57 -11.93 2.80
N THR A 112 0.94 -12.19 1.64
CA THR A 112 1.64 -12.42 0.38
C THR A 112 2.13 -11.12 -0.23
N PHE A 113 1.44 -10.01 0.01
CA PHE A 113 1.83 -8.68 -0.44
C PHE A 113 3.24 -8.32 0.03
N LYS A 114 3.56 -8.57 1.31
CA LYS A 114 4.86 -8.19 1.88
C LYS A 114 6.08 -8.71 1.10
N PRO A 115 6.26 -10.03 0.86
CA PRO A 115 7.42 -10.51 0.10
C PRO A 115 7.48 -9.94 -1.32
N TYR A 116 6.37 -9.91 -2.06
CA TYR A 116 6.35 -9.33 -3.42
C TYR A 116 6.67 -7.84 -3.42
N HIS A 117 6.14 -7.09 -2.46
CA HIS A 117 6.41 -5.67 -2.30
C HIS A 117 7.88 -5.39 -1.95
N MET A 118 8.48 -6.22 -1.10
CA MET A 118 9.92 -6.13 -0.81
C MET A 118 10.77 -6.48 -2.03
N ASP A 119 10.35 -7.45 -2.85
CA ASP A 119 11.03 -7.82 -4.09
C ASP A 119 10.92 -6.70 -5.13
N HIS A 120 9.77 -6.03 -5.25
CA HIS A 120 9.59 -4.81 -6.03
C HIS A 120 10.60 -3.74 -5.60
N HIS A 121 10.65 -3.37 -4.32
CA HIS A 121 11.58 -2.34 -3.85
C HIS A 121 13.04 -2.72 -4.08
N ARG A 122 13.39 -4.00 -3.92
CA ARG A 122 14.76 -4.49 -4.12
C ARG A 122 15.19 -4.45 -5.59
N ASN A 123 14.29 -4.79 -6.50
CA ASN A 123 14.56 -4.93 -7.93
C ASN A 123 13.84 -3.87 -8.76
N GLN A 124 13.57 -2.70 -8.18
CA GLN A 124 12.71 -1.70 -8.76
C GLN A 124 13.17 -1.28 -10.17
N GLY A 125 12.28 -1.35 -11.15
CA GLY A 125 12.58 -1.03 -12.54
C GLY A 125 13.32 -2.14 -13.31
N THR A 126 13.54 -3.32 -12.70
CA THR A 126 14.14 -4.49 -13.37
C THR A 126 13.07 -5.28 -14.11
N ASP A 127 13.18 -5.32 -15.44
CA ASP A 127 12.24 -6.02 -16.31
C ASP A 127 12.07 -7.50 -15.90
N MET A 128 10.84 -8.00 -15.96
CA MET A 128 10.44 -9.37 -15.60
C MET A 128 10.65 -9.79 -14.13
N VAL A 129 11.27 -8.95 -13.29
CA VAL A 129 11.51 -9.23 -11.86
C VAL A 129 10.66 -8.32 -10.99
N ASP A 130 10.60 -7.03 -11.33
CA ASP A 130 9.72 -6.08 -10.68
C ASP A 130 8.26 -6.37 -11.06
N THR A 131 7.47 -6.77 -10.07
CA THR A 131 6.05 -7.11 -10.24
C THR A 131 5.16 -5.90 -10.59
N ASP A 132 5.66 -4.67 -10.45
CA ASP A 132 4.93 -3.44 -10.77
C ASP A 132 5.20 -2.96 -12.21
N ILE A 133 6.11 -3.62 -12.95
CA ILE A 133 6.30 -3.34 -14.37
C ILE A 133 5.20 -4.04 -15.16
N PRO A 134 4.44 -3.30 -16.01
CA PRO A 134 3.43 -3.92 -16.84
C PRO A 134 4.07 -4.88 -17.83
N SER A 135 3.41 -6.00 -18.09
CA SER A 135 3.79 -6.89 -19.16
C SER A 135 3.78 -6.17 -20.51
N ILE A 136 4.51 -6.70 -21.48
CA ILE A 136 4.54 -6.18 -22.87
C ILE A 136 3.12 -6.10 -23.44
N TRP A 137 2.28 -7.08 -23.13
CA TRP A 137 0.87 -7.10 -23.56
C TRP A 137 0.05 -5.97 -22.93
N GLU A 138 0.19 -5.72 -21.63
CA GLU A 138 -0.49 -4.62 -20.93
C GLU A 138 -0.02 -3.26 -21.44
N GLY A 139 1.29 -3.10 -21.65
CA GLY A 139 1.88 -1.91 -22.25
C GLY A 139 1.30 -1.64 -23.63
N TRP A 140 1.33 -2.63 -24.51
CA TRP A 140 0.75 -2.53 -25.87
C TRP A 140 -0.75 -2.25 -25.86
N PHE A 141 -1.51 -2.87 -24.96
CA PHE A 141 -2.97 -2.69 -24.90
C PHE A 141 -3.35 -1.22 -24.63
N ILE A 142 -2.57 -0.53 -23.78
CA ILE A 142 -2.81 0.87 -23.42
C ILE A 142 -2.23 1.84 -24.46
N THR A 143 -1.00 1.63 -24.91
CA THR A 143 -0.28 2.61 -25.75
C THR A 143 -0.36 2.32 -27.25
N ARG A 144 -0.79 1.11 -27.64
CA ARG A 144 -0.65 0.54 -28.99
C ARG A 144 0.79 0.55 -29.54
N SER A 145 1.78 0.62 -28.65
CA SER A 145 3.20 0.61 -28.98
C SER A 145 3.96 -0.27 -27.98
N SER A 146 4.86 -1.11 -28.48
CA SER A 146 5.60 -2.10 -27.68
C SER A 146 7.08 -1.75 -27.51
N TYR A 147 7.40 -0.45 -27.44
CA TYR A 147 8.75 0.07 -27.26
C TYR A 147 8.82 1.04 -26.09
#